data_AF-A0AAV1LSP4-F1
#
_entry.id   AF-A0AAV1LSP4-F1
#
_cell.length_a   1.000
_cell.length_b   1.000
_cell.length_c   1.000
_cell.angle_alpha   90.00
_cell.angle_beta   90.00
_cell.angle_gamma   90.00
#
_symmetry.space_group_name_H-M   'P 1'
#
loop_
_entity.id
_entity.type
_entity.pdbx_description
1 polymer ?
#
loop_
_entity_poly.entity_id
_entity_poly.type
_entity_poly.pdbx_seq_one_letter_code
_entity_poly.pdbx_strand_id
1 'polypeptide(L)'
;MRGGDFISPAEVRRTIMRLPSRKAPGYDGITTTAIKQLPRRVIVALTRLYNGILRTGHFPTIWKQGRIIVLPKPGKDRRFPASYRPITLLPHIAKLFEKITLNRVLPHVTLREEQFGFRRGHSTTSQLARLTRVLHLLSTEYNYERTSVGVFLDIEKAFDRVWHSGLLYKMNQQTSFPPAMLRLVASFLADRSFYVCVEDAESAVKPIRAGVPQGSCLSPILYAAYTNDIPTLAGQLQEWEDDVELALYADDSAYFTSSRRAHIAVAKMQRLLDLLPPWLDDSSFRNSRSGDSGEKTEGRRYCSRWCKEAQGETHSSEDFRNGHQRN
;
A
#
# COMPACT_ATOMS: atom_id res chain seq x y z
N MET A 1 -6.47 21.01 19.61
CA MET A 1 -5.57 21.08 18.43
C MET A 1 -4.35 21.86 18.85
N ARG A 2 -3.15 21.34 18.64
CA ARG A 2 -1.92 22.09 18.93
C ARG A 2 -1.67 23.06 17.77
N GLY A 3 -0.92 24.15 17.99
CA GLY A 3 -0.72 25.22 17.00
C GLY A 3 -0.15 24.79 15.64
N GLY A 4 0.48 23.61 15.55
CA GLY A 4 0.98 23.02 14.31
C GLY A 4 -0.07 22.35 13.41
N ASP A 5 -1.30 22.15 13.88
CA ASP A 5 -2.36 21.45 13.14
C ASP A 5 -3.08 22.36 12.12
N PHE A 6 -3.00 23.69 12.29
CA PHE A 6 -3.78 24.61 11.46
C PHE A 6 -3.17 24.78 10.06
N ILE A 7 -4.04 24.85 9.05
CA ILE A 7 -3.65 25.02 7.65
C ILE A 7 -3.59 26.51 7.34
N SER A 8 -2.49 26.97 6.75
CA SER A 8 -2.35 28.37 6.30
C SER A 8 -2.66 28.54 4.81
N PRO A 9 -3.08 29.74 4.35
CA PRO A 9 -3.26 30.01 2.92
C PRO A 9 -1.96 29.82 2.12
N ALA A 10 -0.82 30.13 2.72
CA ALA A 10 0.50 29.91 2.12
C ALA A 10 0.79 28.42 1.91
N GLU A 11 0.45 27.56 2.87
CA GLU A 11 0.57 26.11 2.76
C GLU A 11 -0.32 25.55 1.64
N VAL A 12 -1.59 25.98 1.56
CA VAL A 12 -2.50 25.57 0.49
C VAL A 12 -1.94 25.97 -0.87
N ARG A 13 -1.54 27.24 -1.04
CA ARG A 13 -0.95 27.74 -2.29
C ARG A 13 0.31 26.96 -2.68
N ARG A 14 1.22 26.73 -1.73
CA ARG A 14 2.45 25.96 -1.97
C ARG A 14 2.14 24.53 -2.42
N THR A 15 1.13 23.90 -1.83
CA THR A 15 0.72 22.54 -2.19
C THR A 15 0.10 22.50 -3.58
N ILE A 16 -0.75 23.47 -3.94
CA ILE A 16 -1.33 23.64 -5.28
C ILE A 16 -0.23 23.74 -6.35
N MET A 17 0.78 24.58 -6.13
CA MET A 17 1.85 24.79 -7.11
C MET A 17 2.67 23.51 -7.37
N ARG A 18 2.75 22.62 -6.37
CA ARG A 18 3.44 21.32 -6.46
C ARG A 18 2.57 20.20 -7.06
N LEU A 19 1.32 20.48 -7.45
CA LEU A 19 0.48 19.47 -8.11
C LEU A 19 0.94 19.25 -9.57
N PRO A 20 0.92 18.00 -10.07
CA PRO A 20 1.24 17.71 -11.47
C PRO A 20 0.13 18.20 -12.42
N SER A 21 0.49 19.00 -13.44
CA SER A 21 -0.51 19.70 -14.27
C SER A 21 -1.34 18.79 -15.19
N ARG A 22 -0.82 17.62 -15.59
CA ARG A 22 -1.43 16.74 -16.63
C ARG A 22 -2.17 15.53 -16.03
N LYS A 23 -2.87 15.70 -14.91
CA LYS A 23 -3.69 14.63 -14.31
C LYS A 23 -5.15 14.76 -14.73
N ALA A 24 -5.77 13.62 -15.02
CA ALA A 24 -7.20 13.53 -15.33
C ALA A 24 -8.03 14.00 -14.12
N PRO A 25 -9.08 14.81 -14.32
CA PRO A 25 -9.95 15.29 -13.24
C PRO A 25 -10.82 14.17 -12.67
N GLY A 26 -11.42 14.42 -11.50
CA GLY A 26 -12.45 13.56 -10.93
C GLY A 26 -13.79 13.70 -11.64
N TYR A 27 -14.87 13.26 -10.99
CA TYR A 27 -16.23 13.46 -11.49
C TYR A 27 -16.62 14.95 -11.62
N ASP A 28 -15.93 15.84 -10.91
CA ASP A 28 -16.18 17.29 -10.91
C ASP A 28 -15.63 18.03 -12.14
N GLY A 29 -14.83 17.36 -12.98
CA GLY A 29 -14.21 17.98 -14.15
C GLY A 29 -13.12 19.01 -13.83
N ILE A 30 -12.80 19.26 -12.55
CA ILE A 30 -11.87 20.31 -12.14
C ILE A 30 -10.43 19.82 -12.34
N THR A 31 -9.74 20.40 -13.31
CA THR A 31 -8.36 20.05 -13.63
C THR A 31 -7.34 20.69 -12.66
N THR A 32 -6.14 20.12 -12.60
CA THR A 32 -5.06 20.72 -11.80
C THR A 32 -4.64 22.09 -12.35
N THR A 33 -4.72 22.29 -13.68
CA THR A 33 -4.46 23.59 -14.31
C THR A 33 -5.45 24.65 -13.83
N ALA A 34 -6.75 24.33 -13.75
CA ALA A 34 -7.75 25.23 -13.19
C ALA A 34 -7.44 25.59 -11.72
N ILE A 35 -7.08 24.60 -10.90
CA ILE A 35 -6.74 24.81 -9.48
C ILE A 35 -5.53 25.73 -9.30
N LYS A 36 -4.54 25.63 -10.19
CA LYS A 36 -3.35 26.52 -10.16
C LYS A 36 -3.67 27.98 -10.47
N GLN A 37 -4.78 28.25 -11.15
CA GLN A 37 -5.23 29.59 -11.50
C GLN A 37 -6.23 30.19 -10.49
N LEU A 38 -6.48 29.52 -9.35
CA LEU A 38 -7.43 30.01 -8.36
C LEU A 38 -7.02 31.38 -7.78
N PRO A 39 -7.94 32.34 -7.69
CA PRO A 39 -7.64 33.65 -7.11
C PRO A 39 -7.39 33.54 -5.60
N ARG A 40 -6.64 34.50 -5.05
CA ARG A 40 -6.27 34.52 -3.62
C ARG A 40 -7.46 34.38 -2.67
N ARG A 41 -8.60 35.00 -3.01
CA ARG A 41 -9.84 34.92 -2.21
C ARG A 41 -10.34 33.48 -2.09
N VAL A 42 -10.26 32.69 -3.17
CA VAL A 42 -10.67 31.27 -3.17
C VAL A 42 -9.69 30.42 -2.38
N ILE A 43 -8.38 30.70 -2.45
CA ILE A 43 -7.38 30.01 -1.63
C ILE A 43 -7.69 30.19 -0.14
N VAL A 44 -8.03 31.41 0.30
CA VAL A 44 -8.42 31.69 1.68
C VAL A 44 -9.70 30.94 2.07
N ALA A 45 -10.70 30.88 1.17
CA ALA A 45 -11.92 30.12 1.40
C ALA A 45 -11.65 28.60 1.55
N LEU A 46 -10.81 28.03 0.67
CA LEU A 46 -10.36 26.63 0.77
C LEU A 46 -9.62 26.37 2.08
N THR A 47 -8.77 27.29 2.52
CA THR A 47 -8.10 27.17 3.82
C THR A 47 -9.09 27.11 4.97
N ARG A 48 -10.12 27.96 4.97
CA ARG A 48 -11.17 27.94 6.00
C ARG A 48 -11.94 26.62 5.97
N LEU A 49 -12.28 26.13 4.78
CA LEU A 49 -12.93 24.83 4.59
C LEU A 49 -12.09 23.69 5.17
N TYR A 50 -10.82 23.60 4.80
CA TYR A 50 -9.92 22.54 5.27
C TYR A 50 -9.72 22.56 6.78
N ASN A 51 -9.57 23.75 7.38
CA ASN A 51 -9.49 23.88 8.83
C ASN A 51 -10.81 23.49 9.51
N GLY A 52 -11.96 23.79 8.88
CA GLY A 52 -13.26 23.32 9.33
C GLY A 52 -13.33 21.79 9.37
N ILE A 53 -12.88 21.13 8.30
CA ILE A 53 -12.81 19.67 8.19
C ILE A 53 -11.90 19.07 9.26
N LEU A 54 -10.69 19.62 9.45
CA LEU A 54 -9.79 19.17 10.51
C LEU A 54 -10.47 19.28 11.88
N ARG A 55 -11.14 20.41 12.16
CA ARG A 55 -11.77 20.70 13.45
C ARG A 55 -12.91 19.73 13.76
N THR A 56 -13.76 19.44 12.79
CA THR A 56 -14.88 18.52 12.96
C THR A 56 -14.44 17.05 12.88
N GLY A 57 -13.34 16.75 12.20
CA GLY A 57 -12.93 15.39 11.86
C GLY A 57 -13.85 14.75 10.81
N HIS A 58 -14.64 15.53 10.08
CA HIS A 58 -15.61 15.04 9.10
C HIS A 58 -15.10 15.25 7.68
N PHE A 59 -14.69 14.16 7.01
CA PHE A 59 -14.30 14.20 5.61
C PHE A 59 -15.56 14.29 4.72
N PRO A 60 -15.67 15.28 3.82
CA PRO A 60 -16.89 15.49 3.02
C PRO A 60 -17.28 14.27 2.18
N THR A 61 -18.53 13.83 2.25
CA THR A 61 -19.03 12.65 1.52
C THR A 61 -18.89 12.79 0.01
N ILE A 62 -19.10 13.99 -0.54
CA ILE A 62 -18.96 14.24 -1.98
C ILE A 62 -17.53 13.97 -2.48
N TRP A 63 -16.52 14.13 -1.63
CA TRP A 63 -15.11 13.84 -1.95
C TRP A 63 -14.76 12.36 -1.85
N LYS A 64 -15.66 11.52 -1.31
CA LYS A 64 -15.45 10.09 -1.12
C LYS A 64 -15.89 9.26 -2.33
N GLN A 65 -16.62 9.84 -3.26
CA GLN A 65 -17.06 9.19 -4.49
C GLN A 65 -15.92 9.12 -5.51
N GLY A 66 -15.57 7.89 -5.93
CA GLY A 66 -14.58 7.64 -6.96
C GLY A 66 -15.22 7.39 -8.34
N ARG A 67 -14.67 8.02 -9.38
CA ARG A 67 -15.00 7.67 -10.78
C ARG A 67 -13.95 6.67 -11.28
N ILE A 68 -14.35 5.44 -11.55
CA ILE A 68 -13.44 4.41 -12.09
C ILE A 68 -13.44 4.49 -13.60
N ILE A 69 -12.27 4.70 -14.18
CA ILE A 69 -12.02 4.50 -15.62
C ILE A 69 -11.25 3.21 -15.82
N VAL A 70 -11.41 2.55 -16.97
CA VAL A 70 -10.74 1.29 -17.29
C VAL A 70 -9.72 1.49 -18.41
N LEU A 71 -8.47 1.10 -18.17
CA LEU A 71 -7.41 1.13 -19.18
C LEU A 71 -7.07 -0.28 -19.67
N PRO A 72 -7.00 -0.53 -20.99
CA PRO A 72 -6.63 -1.84 -21.50
C PRO A 72 -5.16 -2.17 -21.18
N LYS A 73 -4.91 -3.42 -20.76
CA LYS A 73 -3.56 -3.98 -20.62
C LYS A 73 -3.00 -4.26 -22.03
N PRO A 74 -1.76 -3.85 -22.34
CA PRO A 74 -1.14 -4.15 -23.63
C PRO A 74 -1.11 -5.66 -23.92
N GLY A 75 -1.47 -6.06 -25.13
CA GLY A 75 -1.37 -7.45 -25.59
C GLY A 75 -2.35 -8.44 -24.94
N LYS A 76 -3.38 -7.97 -24.22
CA LYS A 76 -4.43 -8.82 -23.64
C LYS A 76 -5.74 -8.70 -24.40
N ASP A 77 -6.49 -9.80 -24.45
CA ASP A 77 -7.77 -9.88 -25.14
C ASP A 77 -8.82 -8.98 -24.46
N ARG A 78 -9.34 -8.00 -25.19
CA ARG A 78 -10.24 -6.95 -24.71
C ARG A 78 -11.64 -7.47 -24.35
N ARG A 79 -11.97 -8.72 -24.68
CA ARG A 79 -13.25 -9.35 -24.30
C ARG A 79 -13.35 -9.66 -22.81
N PHE A 80 -12.22 -9.78 -22.11
CA PHE A 80 -12.20 -10.18 -20.70
C PHE A 80 -12.01 -8.98 -19.77
N PRO A 81 -12.81 -8.83 -18.70
CA PRO A 81 -12.63 -7.77 -17.70
C PRO A 81 -11.23 -7.75 -17.06
N ALA A 82 -10.61 -8.93 -16.87
CA ALA A 82 -9.26 -9.06 -16.33
C ALA A 82 -8.17 -8.40 -17.21
N SER A 83 -8.49 -8.10 -18.48
CA SER A 83 -7.61 -7.41 -19.42
C SER A 83 -7.58 -5.90 -19.21
N TYR A 84 -8.37 -5.37 -18.28
CA TYR A 84 -8.38 -3.95 -17.96
C TYR A 84 -7.72 -3.67 -16.60
N ARG A 85 -7.20 -2.45 -16.45
CA ARG A 85 -6.73 -1.88 -15.19
C ARG A 85 -7.72 -0.79 -14.78
N PRO A 86 -8.46 -0.96 -13.67
CA PRO A 86 -9.28 0.11 -13.13
C PRO A 86 -8.37 1.21 -12.57
N ILE A 87 -8.74 2.48 -12.80
CA ILE A 87 -8.12 3.64 -12.18
C ILE A 87 -9.22 4.48 -11.56
N THR A 88 -9.13 4.71 -10.26
CA THR A 88 -10.04 5.59 -9.54
C THR A 88 -9.57 7.04 -9.64
N LEU A 89 -10.43 7.88 -10.20
CA LEU A 89 -10.26 9.33 -10.25
C LEU A 89 -11.04 9.96 -9.10
N LEU A 90 -10.34 10.74 -8.28
CA LEU A 90 -10.90 11.48 -7.14
C LEU A 90 -10.83 12.99 -7.41
N PRO A 91 -11.76 13.79 -6.86
CA PRO A 91 -11.75 15.26 -6.99
C PRO A 91 -10.39 15.86 -6.60
N HIS A 92 -9.85 16.74 -7.43
CA HIS A 92 -8.52 17.30 -7.15
C HIS A 92 -8.48 18.19 -5.90
N ILE A 93 -9.61 18.82 -5.53
CA ILE A 93 -9.74 19.54 -4.25
C ILE A 93 -9.62 18.57 -3.07
N ALA A 94 -10.23 17.39 -3.15
CA ALA A 94 -10.08 16.33 -2.16
C ALA A 94 -8.62 15.87 -2.04
N LYS A 95 -7.97 15.57 -3.18
CA LYS A 95 -6.57 15.15 -3.22
C LYS A 95 -5.61 16.20 -2.66
N LEU A 96 -5.91 17.48 -2.87
CA LEU A 96 -5.17 18.58 -2.29
C LEU A 96 -5.25 18.54 -0.75
N PHE A 97 -6.46 18.36 -0.20
CA PHE A 97 -6.64 18.21 1.24
C PHE A 97 -5.95 16.95 1.78
N GLU A 98 -6.12 15.80 1.12
CA GLU A 98 -5.45 14.54 1.49
C GLU A 98 -3.94 14.71 1.60
N LYS A 99 -3.31 15.44 0.66
CA LYS A 99 -1.87 15.70 0.67
C LYS A 99 -1.42 16.58 1.84
N ILE A 100 -2.27 17.50 2.27
CA ILE A 100 -2.04 18.36 3.45
C ILE A 100 -2.22 17.55 4.74
N THR A 101 -3.24 16.70 4.79
CA THR A 101 -3.50 15.76 5.90
C THR A 101 -2.38 14.73 6.04
N LEU A 102 -1.84 14.24 4.92
CA LEU A 102 -0.72 13.29 4.91
C LEU A 102 0.49 13.82 5.71
N ASN A 103 0.84 15.10 5.53
CA ASN A 103 1.95 15.72 6.27
C ASN A 103 1.68 15.80 7.77
N ARG A 104 0.42 15.78 8.19
CA ARG A 104 0.01 15.77 9.60
C ARG A 104 -0.11 14.36 10.15
N VAL A 105 -0.47 13.36 9.33
CA VAL A 105 -0.55 11.94 9.73
C VAL A 105 0.83 11.31 9.88
N LEU A 106 1.73 11.57 8.91
CA LEU A 106 3.06 10.94 8.84
C LEU A 106 3.88 11.00 10.15
N PRO A 107 3.98 12.14 10.86
CA PRO A 107 4.75 12.23 12.10
C PRO A 107 4.23 11.34 13.23
N HIS A 108 3.00 10.87 13.15
CA HIS A 108 2.37 10.03 14.17
C HIS A 108 2.41 8.54 13.84
N VAL A 109 2.83 8.17 12.63
CA VAL A 109 2.91 6.77 12.19
C VAL A 109 4.36 6.31 12.21
N THR A 110 4.71 5.49 13.20
CA THR A 110 6.02 4.85 13.27
C THR A 110 6.02 3.57 12.43
N LEU A 111 6.61 3.64 11.24
CA LEU A 111 6.78 2.48 10.37
C LEU A 111 8.07 1.73 10.74
N ARG A 112 8.01 0.40 10.70
CA ARG A 112 9.17 -0.49 10.86
C ARG A 112 10.26 -0.21 9.84
N GLU A 113 11.51 -0.46 10.18
CA GLU A 113 12.66 -0.10 9.35
C GLU A 113 12.70 -0.85 8.03
N GLU A 114 12.12 -2.05 7.97
CA GLU A 114 12.01 -2.93 6.81
C GLU A 114 11.04 -2.41 5.73
N GLN A 115 10.14 -1.48 6.09
CA GLN A 115 9.23 -0.86 5.14
C GLN A 115 9.94 0.26 4.38
N PHE A 116 10.24 0.03 3.11
CA PHE A 116 10.85 1.02 2.22
C PHE A 116 9.84 1.62 1.24
N GLY A 117 8.67 0.99 1.08
CA GLY A 117 7.57 1.51 0.28
C GLY A 117 7.00 2.80 0.86
N PHE A 118 6.75 3.78 0.00
CA PHE A 118 6.08 5.04 0.32
C PHE A 118 6.71 5.87 1.47
N ARG A 119 7.96 5.59 1.84
CA ARG A 119 8.75 6.42 2.75
C ARG A 119 9.60 7.42 1.99
N ARG A 120 9.69 8.62 2.54
CA ARG A 120 10.60 9.65 2.01
C ARG A 120 12.04 9.20 2.22
N GLY A 121 12.86 9.26 1.17
CA GLY A 121 14.27 8.86 1.23
C GLY A 121 14.53 7.37 0.98
N HIS A 122 13.48 6.58 0.75
CA HIS A 122 13.60 5.17 0.38
C HIS A 122 13.07 4.95 -1.05
N SER A 123 13.77 4.11 -1.80
CA SER A 123 13.38 3.68 -3.15
C SER A 123 13.44 2.16 -3.25
N THR A 124 12.90 1.61 -4.34
CA THR A 124 13.10 0.20 -4.70
C THR A 124 14.58 -0.15 -4.80
N THR A 125 15.41 0.76 -5.32
CA THR A 125 16.86 0.58 -5.43
C THR A 125 17.54 0.54 -4.07
N SER A 126 17.10 1.36 -3.09
CA SER A 126 17.61 1.29 -1.72
C SER A 126 17.25 -0.03 -1.04
N GLN A 127 16.03 -0.55 -1.28
CA GLN A 127 15.62 -1.84 -0.71
C GLN A 127 16.39 -3.00 -1.34
N LEU A 128 16.60 -2.96 -2.66
CA LEU A 128 17.44 -3.93 -3.34
C LEU A 128 18.89 -3.85 -2.87
N ALA A 129 19.45 -2.66 -2.68
CA ALA A 129 20.80 -2.49 -2.17
C ALA A 129 20.94 -3.03 -0.74
N ARG A 130 19.95 -2.80 0.15
CA ARG A 130 19.91 -3.43 1.48
C ARG A 130 19.89 -4.96 1.33
N LEU A 131 19.00 -5.50 0.51
CA LEU A 131 18.88 -6.94 0.32
C LEU A 131 20.16 -7.55 -0.22
N THR A 132 20.74 -6.96 -1.27
CA THR A 132 22.02 -7.40 -1.84
C THR A 132 23.14 -7.27 -0.82
N ARG A 133 23.19 -6.20 -0.01
CA ARG A 133 24.19 -6.06 1.05
C ARG A 133 24.03 -7.14 2.13
N VAL A 134 22.80 -7.42 2.57
CA VAL A 134 22.49 -8.47 3.53
C VAL A 134 22.93 -9.82 2.97
N LEU A 135 22.49 -10.18 1.76
CA LEU A 135 22.89 -11.44 1.10
C LEU A 135 24.40 -11.50 0.82
N HIS A 136 25.03 -10.37 0.50
CA HIS A 136 26.46 -10.27 0.28
C HIS A 136 27.23 -10.47 1.58
N LEU A 137 26.88 -9.79 2.67
CA LEU A 137 27.50 -9.99 3.99
C LEU A 137 27.32 -11.45 4.46
N LEU A 138 26.12 -12.00 4.28
CA LEU A 138 25.83 -13.39 4.59
C LEU A 138 26.65 -14.38 3.75
N SER A 139 27.08 -14.01 2.54
CA SER A 139 27.93 -14.85 1.68
C SER A 139 29.43 -14.59 1.85
N THR A 140 29.86 -13.36 2.14
CA THR A 140 31.28 -12.97 2.16
C THR A 140 31.94 -12.94 3.52
N GLU A 141 31.21 -12.74 4.63
CA GLU A 141 31.85 -12.72 5.95
C GLU A 141 32.40 -14.10 6.39
N TYR A 142 32.08 -15.18 5.67
CA TYR A 142 32.41 -16.52 6.18
C TYR A 142 32.99 -17.55 5.19
N ASN A 143 32.98 -17.39 3.85
CA ASN A 143 33.50 -18.43 2.92
C ASN A 143 33.02 -19.88 3.24
N TYR A 144 31.89 -20.03 3.95
CA TYR A 144 31.33 -21.29 4.40
C TYR A 144 30.04 -21.51 3.64
N GLU A 145 30.09 -22.02 2.41
CA GLU A 145 28.97 -22.58 1.61
C GLU A 145 27.55 -22.43 2.22
N ARG A 146 27.05 -21.20 2.36
CA ARG A 146 25.77 -20.95 3.04
C ARG A 146 24.64 -21.12 2.04
N THR A 147 23.58 -21.81 2.45
CA THR A 147 22.34 -21.87 1.68
C THR A 147 21.46 -20.68 2.05
N SER A 148 21.08 -19.90 1.04
CA SER A 148 20.14 -18.79 1.19
C SER A 148 18.76 -19.20 0.71
N VAL A 149 17.73 -18.87 1.50
CA VAL A 149 16.32 -19.15 1.19
C VAL A 149 15.56 -17.82 1.17
N GLY A 150 14.80 -17.60 0.11
CA GLY A 150 13.92 -16.45 -0.06
C GLY A 150 12.48 -16.88 -0.29
N VAL A 151 11.54 -16.20 0.37
CA VAL A 151 10.11 -16.39 0.15
C VAL A 151 9.48 -15.05 -0.20
N PHE A 152 8.79 -15.00 -1.33
CA PHE A 152 8.05 -13.83 -1.79
C PHE A 152 6.57 -14.06 -1.55
N LEU A 153 5.94 -13.12 -0.85
CA LEU A 153 4.52 -13.12 -0.57
C LEU A 153 3.79 -12.19 -1.53
N ASP A 154 2.83 -12.76 -2.24
CA ASP A 154 1.91 -12.01 -3.10
C ASP A 154 0.54 -11.95 -2.40
N ILE A 155 0.21 -10.79 -1.83
CA ILE A 155 -1.08 -10.56 -1.17
C ILE A 155 -2.06 -10.07 -2.21
N GLU A 156 -2.93 -10.96 -2.67
CA GLU A 156 -3.93 -10.63 -3.68
C GLU A 156 -4.81 -9.46 -3.22
N LYS A 157 -4.86 -8.39 -4.03
CA LYS A 157 -5.69 -7.19 -3.81
C LYS A 157 -5.53 -6.58 -2.42
N ALA A 158 -4.29 -6.50 -1.93
CA ALA A 158 -3.98 -6.09 -0.57
C ALA A 158 -4.63 -4.74 -0.16
N PHE A 159 -4.57 -3.74 -1.05
CA PHE A 159 -5.18 -2.43 -0.82
C PHE A 159 -6.70 -2.48 -0.75
N ASP A 160 -7.36 -3.40 -1.46
CA ASP A 160 -8.82 -3.47 -1.53
C ASP A 160 -9.42 -4.26 -0.36
N ARG A 161 -8.58 -4.98 0.40
CA ARG A 161 -9.03 -5.83 1.51
C ARG A 161 -8.95 -5.17 2.88
N VAL A 162 -8.11 -4.13 3.07
CA VAL A 162 -7.89 -3.44 4.37
C VAL A 162 -9.16 -3.31 5.21
N TRP A 163 -9.18 -3.96 6.39
CA TRP A 163 -10.31 -3.86 7.31
C TRP A 163 -10.24 -2.56 8.11
N HIS A 164 -11.24 -1.69 7.93
CA HIS A 164 -11.21 -0.34 8.49
C HIS A 164 -11.13 -0.32 10.01
N SER A 165 -11.93 -1.14 10.71
CA SER A 165 -11.93 -1.17 12.18
C SER A 165 -10.59 -1.66 12.73
N GLY A 166 -10.00 -2.70 12.12
CA GLY A 166 -8.67 -3.20 12.48
C GLY A 166 -7.59 -2.15 12.28
N LEU A 167 -7.59 -1.44 11.14
CA LEU A 167 -6.68 -0.34 10.88
C LEU A 167 -6.81 0.77 11.94
N LEU A 168 -8.03 1.22 12.23
CA LEU A 168 -8.29 2.27 13.20
C LEU A 168 -7.88 1.83 14.61
N TYR A 169 -8.11 0.57 14.98
CA TYR A 169 -7.64 -0.01 16.23
C TYR A 169 -6.11 0.03 16.32
N LYS A 170 -5.40 -0.50 15.32
CA LYS A 170 -3.92 -0.48 15.27
C LYS A 170 -3.36 0.94 15.35
N MET A 171 -3.98 1.91 14.68
CA MET A 171 -3.58 3.33 14.76
C MET A 171 -3.86 3.94 16.13
N ASN A 172 -4.97 3.58 16.78
CA ASN A 172 -5.32 4.07 18.11
C ASN A 172 -4.36 3.55 19.20
N GLN A 173 -3.77 2.37 19.00
CA GLN A 173 -2.76 1.82 19.90
C GLN A 173 -1.43 2.58 19.86
N GLN A 174 -1.20 3.41 18.83
CA GLN A 174 0.00 4.25 18.76
C GLN A 174 -0.16 5.44 19.71
N THR A 175 0.65 5.46 20.77
CA THR A 175 0.58 6.45 21.88
C THR A 175 0.64 7.91 21.40
N SER A 176 1.23 8.16 20.22
CA SER A 176 1.41 9.48 19.64
C SER A 176 0.28 9.95 18.72
N PHE A 177 -0.75 9.14 18.41
CA PHE A 177 -1.73 9.48 17.37
C PHE A 177 -2.86 10.37 17.90
N PRO A 178 -3.09 11.59 17.35
CA PRO A 178 -4.12 12.49 17.87
C PRO A 178 -5.54 11.96 17.59
N PRO A 179 -6.45 11.93 18.60
CA PRO A 179 -7.82 11.45 18.41
C PRO A 179 -8.61 12.19 17.33
N ALA A 180 -8.36 13.50 17.15
CA ALA A 180 -9.00 14.28 16.09
C ALA A 180 -8.58 13.82 14.68
N MET A 181 -7.31 13.46 14.51
CA MET A 181 -6.79 12.92 13.26
C MET A 181 -7.35 11.52 13.01
N LEU A 182 -7.49 10.70 14.05
CA LEU A 182 -8.06 9.36 13.94
C LEU A 182 -9.52 9.42 13.48
N ARG A 183 -10.32 10.36 14.03
CA ARG A 183 -11.69 10.61 13.56
C ARG A 183 -11.73 11.02 12.08
N LEU A 184 -10.79 11.86 11.65
CA LEU A 184 -10.70 12.24 10.24
C LEU A 184 -10.36 11.06 9.33
N VAL A 185 -9.42 10.20 9.74
CA VAL A 185 -9.07 8.97 9.01
C VAL A 185 -10.27 8.02 8.96
N ALA A 186 -10.97 7.82 10.09
CA ALA A 186 -12.19 7.03 10.14
C ALA A 186 -13.27 7.57 9.19
N SER A 187 -13.50 8.89 9.21
CA SER A 187 -14.44 9.55 8.29
C SER A 187 -14.01 9.43 6.83
N PHE A 188 -12.70 9.49 6.53
CA PHE A 188 -12.16 9.32 5.19
C PHE A 188 -12.39 7.91 4.61
N LEU A 189 -12.36 6.88 5.46
CA LEU A 189 -12.57 5.48 5.09
C LEU A 189 -14.05 5.08 5.02
N ALA A 190 -14.90 5.70 5.84
CA ALA A 190 -16.33 5.40 5.92
C ALA A 190 -17.14 5.98 4.75
N ASP A 191 -18.25 5.31 4.41
CA ASP A 191 -19.27 5.75 3.45
C ASP A 191 -18.70 6.13 2.07
N ARG A 192 -17.72 5.37 1.60
CA ARG A 192 -17.16 5.55 0.27
C ARG A 192 -17.99 4.85 -0.77
N SER A 193 -18.01 5.42 -1.97
CA SER A 193 -18.71 4.86 -3.11
C SER A 193 -17.90 5.04 -4.38
N PHE A 194 -18.24 4.26 -5.40
CA PHE A 194 -17.67 4.41 -6.73
C PHE A 194 -18.72 4.13 -7.79
N TYR A 195 -18.42 4.56 -9.01
CA TYR A 195 -19.12 4.13 -10.21
C TYR A 195 -18.09 3.93 -11.32
N VAL A 196 -18.42 3.06 -12.28
CA VAL A 196 -17.54 2.74 -13.41
C VAL A 196 -18.02 3.53 -14.62
N CYS A 197 -17.07 4.15 -15.31
CA CYS A 197 -17.30 4.87 -16.54
C CYS A 197 -16.51 4.19 -17.66
N VAL A 198 -17.23 3.77 -18.71
CA VAL A 198 -16.66 3.20 -19.93
C VAL A 198 -17.16 4.07 -21.07
N GLU A 199 -16.23 4.82 -21.69
CA GLU A 199 -16.56 5.81 -22.71
C GLU A 199 -17.61 6.80 -22.17
N ASP A 200 -18.79 6.87 -22.78
CA ASP A 200 -19.87 7.78 -22.39
C ASP A 200 -20.93 7.12 -21.48
N ALA A 201 -20.75 5.84 -21.13
CA ALA A 201 -21.65 5.10 -20.26
C ALA A 201 -21.18 5.08 -18.80
N GLU A 202 -22.12 5.27 -17.87
CA GLU A 202 -21.88 5.21 -16.43
C GLU A 202 -22.68 4.08 -15.78
N SER A 203 -22.05 3.36 -14.85
CA SER A 203 -22.73 2.37 -14.03
C SER A 203 -23.51 3.02 -12.89
N ALA A 204 -24.41 2.25 -12.27
CA ALA A 204 -24.94 2.60 -10.97
C ALA A 204 -23.83 2.77 -9.92
N VAL A 205 -24.06 3.65 -8.94
CA VAL A 205 -23.15 3.86 -7.81
C VAL A 205 -23.16 2.63 -6.89
N LYS A 206 -21.99 2.19 -6.47
CA LYS A 206 -21.79 1.05 -5.56
C LYS A 206 -20.98 1.48 -4.32
N PRO A 207 -21.29 0.96 -3.13
CA PRO A 207 -20.53 1.26 -1.92
C PRO A 207 -19.20 0.48 -1.87
N ILE A 208 -18.19 1.06 -1.21
CA ILE A 208 -16.93 0.41 -0.86
C ILE A 208 -16.95 0.08 0.62
N ARG A 209 -16.90 -1.21 0.97
CA ARG A 209 -17.01 -1.69 2.36
C ARG A 209 -15.67 -2.03 3.01
N ALA A 210 -14.62 -2.20 2.22
CA ALA A 210 -13.28 -2.55 2.69
C ALA A 210 -12.23 -1.94 1.75
N GLY A 211 -11.00 -1.92 2.23
CA GLY A 211 -9.87 -1.40 1.48
C GLY A 211 -9.64 0.09 1.68
N VAL A 212 -8.49 0.54 1.21
CA VAL A 212 -8.11 1.95 1.15
C VAL A 212 -8.23 2.42 -0.30
N PRO A 213 -8.66 3.67 -0.55
CA PRO A 213 -8.97 4.12 -1.91
C PRO A 213 -7.73 4.18 -2.82
N GLN A 214 -7.73 3.38 -3.89
CA GLN A 214 -6.71 3.47 -4.92
C GLN A 214 -6.66 4.88 -5.51
N GLY A 215 -5.46 5.43 -5.70
CA GLY A 215 -5.26 6.79 -6.23
C GLY A 215 -5.28 7.92 -5.20
N SER A 216 -5.59 7.63 -3.93
CA SER A 216 -5.37 8.53 -2.80
C SER A 216 -3.90 8.54 -2.38
N CYS A 217 -3.40 9.68 -1.89
CA CYS A 217 -2.05 9.76 -1.32
C CYS A 217 -1.98 9.31 0.15
N LEU A 218 -3.11 9.16 0.84
CA LEU A 218 -3.17 8.65 2.22
C LEU A 218 -3.10 7.13 2.26
N SER A 219 -3.74 6.47 1.28
CA SER A 219 -3.88 5.01 1.23
C SER A 219 -2.58 4.23 1.38
N PRO A 220 -1.46 4.60 0.75
CA PRO A 220 -0.20 3.89 0.93
C PRO A 220 0.33 3.91 2.37
N ILE A 221 0.20 5.03 3.07
CA ILE A 221 0.63 5.14 4.48
C ILE A 221 -0.33 4.38 5.40
N LEU A 222 -1.63 4.45 5.11
CA LEU A 222 -2.63 3.69 5.88
C LEU A 222 -2.42 2.18 5.72
N TYR A 223 -2.10 1.71 4.52
CA TYR A 223 -1.73 0.31 4.27
C TYR A 223 -0.43 -0.07 4.99
N ALA A 224 0.61 0.75 4.89
CA ALA A 224 1.87 0.50 5.59
C ALA A 224 1.68 0.46 7.13
N ALA A 225 0.81 1.30 7.68
CA ALA A 225 0.45 1.27 9.10
C ALA A 225 -0.34 0.00 9.47
N TYR A 226 -1.18 -0.49 8.55
CA TYR A 226 -1.98 -1.71 8.74
C TYR A 226 -1.14 -2.98 8.83
N THR A 227 -0.12 -3.09 7.99
CA THR A 227 0.76 -4.26 7.89
C THR A 227 2.05 -4.11 8.71
N ASN A 228 2.14 -3.06 9.54
CA ASN A 228 3.35 -2.72 10.29
C ASN A 228 3.72 -3.76 11.35
N ASP A 229 2.77 -4.60 11.74
CA ASP A 229 2.90 -5.70 12.70
C ASP A 229 3.06 -7.07 12.03
N ILE A 230 3.40 -7.12 10.73
CA ILE A 230 3.65 -8.38 10.04
C ILE A 230 4.72 -9.20 10.81
N PRO A 231 4.48 -10.50 11.08
CA PRO A 231 5.31 -11.29 11.98
C PRO A 231 6.77 -11.35 11.55
N THR A 232 7.66 -11.42 12.54
CA THR A 232 9.08 -11.75 12.37
C THR A 232 9.45 -12.76 13.45
N LEU A 233 10.61 -13.40 13.33
CA LEU A 233 11.14 -14.28 14.38
C LEU A 233 11.96 -13.50 15.43
N ALA A 234 11.89 -12.16 15.42
CA ALA A 234 12.64 -11.31 16.34
C ALA A 234 12.33 -11.68 17.80
N GLY A 235 13.37 -11.99 18.57
CA GLY A 235 13.25 -12.39 19.99
C GLY A 235 12.79 -13.85 20.21
N GLN A 236 12.58 -14.64 19.16
CA GLN A 236 12.26 -16.08 19.24
C GLN A 236 13.45 -16.97 18.86
N LEU A 237 14.54 -16.37 18.38
CA LEU A 237 15.73 -17.06 17.93
C LEU A 237 16.66 -17.37 19.10
N GLN A 238 17.31 -18.53 19.04
CA GLN A 238 18.42 -18.85 19.95
C GLN A 238 19.65 -18.02 19.57
N GLU A 239 20.58 -17.79 20.51
CA GLU A 239 21.78 -16.95 20.29
C GLU A 239 22.61 -17.36 19.07
N TRP A 240 22.59 -18.63 18.69
CA TRP A 240 23.33 -19.18 17.55
C TRP A 240 22.54 -19.16 16.22
N GLU A 241 21.26 -18.78 16.22
CA GLU A 241 20.42 -18.72 15.03
C GLU A 241 20.53 -17.35 14.34
N ASP A 242 21.02 -17.32 13.09
CA ASP A 242 20.91 -16.13 12.23
C ASP A 242 19.45 -15.67 12.02
N ASP A 243 19.22 -14.37 11.87
CA ASP A 243 17.86 -13.80 11.74
C ASP A 243 17.19 -14.07 10.38
N VAL A 244 15.86 -13.88 10.34
CA VAL A 244 15.08 -13.83 9.11
C VAL A 244 14.80 -12.38 8.77
N GLU A 245 15.40 -11.93 7.68
CA GLU A 245 15.30 -10.58 7.17
C GLU A 245 13.99 -10.38 6.43
N LEU A 246 13.24 -9.36 6.82
CA LEU A 246 12.03 -8.95 6.14
C LEU A 246 12.33 -7.78 5.19
N ALA A 247 11.78 -7.86 4.00
CA ALA A 247 11.78 -6.82 3.00
C ALA A 247 10.34 -6.44 2.65
N LEU A 248 9.98 -5.18 2.86
CA LEU A 248 8.67 -4.66 2.51
C LEU A 248 8.81 -3.49 1.53
N TYR A 249 8.04 -3.55 0.45
CA TYR A 249 7.85 -2.44 -0.45
C TYR A 249 6.39 -2.39 -0.91
N ALA A 250 5.62 -1.46 -0.35
CA ALA A 250 4.18 -1.40 -0.62
C ALA A 250 3.50 -2.71 -0.20
N ASP A 251 2.81 -3.38 -1.13
CA ASP A 251 2.19 -4.70 -1.01
C ASP A 251 3.18 -5.85 -1.21
N ASP A 252 4.31 -5.63 -1.88
CA ASP A 252 5.35 -6.64 -2.05
C ASP A 252 6.06 -6.90 -0.71
N SER A 253 5.98 -8.15 -0.26
CA SER A 253 6.62 -8.59 0.99
C SER A 253 7.49 -9.79 0.70
N ALA A 254 8.70 -9.82 1.24
CA ALA A 254 9.61 -10.95 1.06
C ALA A 254 10.42 -11.20 2.32
N TYR A 255 10.67 -12.47 2.60
CA TYR A 255 11.52 -12.92 3.69
C TYR A 255 12.75 -13.61 3.16
N PHE A 256 13.88 -13.36 3.81
CA PHE A 256 15.17 -13.91 3.42
C PHE A 256 15.90 -14.42 4.65
N THR A 257 16.56 -15.55 4.51
CA THR A 257 17.47 -16.05 5.54
C THR A 257 18.59 -16.81 4.88
N SER A 258 19.71 -16.95 5.59
CA SER A 258 20.79 -17.83 5.17
C SER A 258 21.25 -18.67 6.35
N SER A 259 21.70 -19.88 6.07
CA SER A 259 22.31 -20.74 7.08
C SER A 259 23.37 -21.63 6.44
N ARG A 260 24.35 -22.07 7.23
CA ARG A 260 25.33 -23.08 6.81
C ARG A 260 24.68 -24.42 6.46
N ARG A 261 23.50 -24.72 7.02
CA ARG A 261 22.78 -25.97 6.75
C ARG A 261 21.41 -25.64 6.17
N ALA A 262 21.15 -26.07 4.94
CA ALA A 262 19.91 -25.80 4.22
C ALA A 262 18.64 -26.10 5.04
N HIS A 263 18.58 -27.28 5.69
CA HIS A 263 17.44 -27.66 6.52
C HIS A 263 17.15 -26.69 7.69
N ILE A 264 18.14 -25.98 8.24
CA ILE A 264 17.93 -24.95 9.27
C ILE A 264 17.29 -23.71 8.65
N ALA A 265 17.79 -23.24 7.51
CA ALA A 265 17.20 -22.10 6.79
C ALA A 265 15.74 -22.39 6.39
N VAL A 266 15.46 -23.60 5.89
CA VAL A 266 14.11 -24.05 5.56
C VAL A 266 13.23 -24.13 6.80
N ALA A 267 13.71 -24.73 7.91
CA ALA A 267 12.95 -24.82 9.14
C ALA A 267 12.57 -23.45 9.70
N LYS A 268 13.50 -22.48 9.71
CA LYS A 268 13.23 -21.09 10.12
C LYS A 268 12.16 -20.44 9.25
N MET A 269 12.30 -20.57 7.94
CA MET A 269 11.32 -20.03 7.00
C MET A 269 9.95 -20.67 7.21
N GLN A 270 9.88 -21.98 7.45
CA GLN A 270 8.64 -22.67 7.74
C GLN A 270 8.00 -22.18 9.03
N ARG A 271 8.76 -22.04 10.14
CA ARG A 271 8.25 -21.46 11.40
C ARG A 271 7.64 -20.08 11.19
N LEU A 272 8.31 -19.23 10.42
CA LEU A 272 7.82 -17.91 10.08
C LEU A 272 6.53 -17.98 9.25
N LEU A 273 6.50 -18.85 8.24
CA LEU A 273 5.32 -19.08 7.42
C LEU A 273 4.13 -19.59 8.23
N ASP A 274 4.36 -20.37 9.28
CA ASP A 274 3.29 -20.86 10.17
C ASP A 274 2.66 -19.74 11.03
N LEU A 275 3.38 -18.63 11.24
CA LEU A 275 2.84 -17.43 11.92
C LEU A 275 1.94 -16.58 11.00
N LEU A 276 2.10 -16.71 9.67
CA LEU A 276 1.39 -15.85 8.72
C LEU A 276 -0.11 -16.15 8.61
N PRO A 277 -0.61 -17.41 8.57
CA PRO A 277 -2.05 -17.65 8.48
C PRO A 277 -2.83 -17.08 9.68
N PRO A 278 -2.42 -17.29 10.94
CA PRO A 278 -3.11 -16.66 12.07
C PRO A 278 -3.02 -15.13 12.05
N TRP A 279 -1.84 -14.57 11.72
CA TRP A 279 -1.70 -13.12 11.61
C TRP A 279 -2.53 -12.56 10.46
N LEU A 280 -2.59 -13.25 9.32
CA LEU A 280 -3.48 -12.90 8.23
C LEU A 280 -4.89 -13.00 8.75
N ASP A 281 -5.37 -14.11 9.32
CA ASP A 281 -6.74 -14.24 9.87
C ASP A 281 -7.12 -13.15 10.90
N ASP A 282 -6.19 -12.72 11.75
CA ASP A 282 -6.38 -11.65 12.74
C ASP A 282 -6.27 -10.24 12.13
N SER A 283 -5.31 -10.05 11.21
CA SER A 283 -5.12 -8.87 10.37
C SER A 283 -5.94 -8.90 9.09
N SER A 284 -6.93 -9.80 8.97
CA SER A 284 -7.75 -10.00 7.78
C SER A 284 -9.21 -9.94 8.19
N PHE A 285 -9.94 -9.02 7.59
CA PHE A 285 -10.70 -9.32 6.36
C PHE A 285 -11.88 -10.27 6.58
N ARG A 286 -12.33 -10.48 7.83
CA ARG A 286 -13.64 -11.08 8.13
C ARG A 286 -14.63 -10.05 8.64
N ASN A 287 -15.44 -9.51 7.73
CA ASN A 287 -16.83 -9.26 8.08
C ASN A 287 -17.77 -9.51 6.89
N SER A 288 -18.13 -10.77 6.73
CA SER A 288 -19.35 -11.19 6.03
C SER A 288 -19.94 -12.39 6.75
N ARG A 289 -20.46 -12.17 7.95
CA ARG A 289 -21.54 -13.01 8.51
C ARG A 289 -22.83 -12.20 8.51
N SER A 290 -23.44 -12.10 7.34
CA SER A 290 -24.89 -11.95 7.19
C SER A 290 -25.31 -12.33 5.77
N GLY A 291 -25.89 -13.53 5.65
CA GLY A 291 -26.76 -13.94 4.55
C GLY A 291 -26.13 -14.10 3.18
N ASP A 292 -25.38 -15.19 2.98
CA ASP A 292 -25.60 -16.00 1.76
C ASP A 292 -25.05 -17.41 2.00
N SER A 293 -25.95 -18.37 1.97
CA SER A 293 -25.66 -19.79 1.95
C SER A 293 -25.11 -20.16 0.58
N GLY A 294 -23.84 -20.58 0.51
CA GLY A 294 -23.37 -21.36 -0.63
C GLY A 294 -22.08 -20.96 -1.34
N GLU A 295 -21.10 -20.32 -0.70
CA GLU A 295 -19.75 -20.26 -1.27
C GLU A 295 -18.68 -20.33 -0.17
N LYS A 296 -18.17 -21.54 0.06
CA LYS A 296 -17.06 -21.78 0.99
C LYS A 296 -15.76 -21.23 0.40
N THR A 297 -15.36 -20.04 0.86
CA THR A 297 -13.96 -19.63 1.08
C THR A 297 -12.93 -20.13 0.05
N GLU A 298 -12.92 -19.50 -1.13
CA GLU A 298 -11.80 -19.58 -2.07
C GLU A 298 -10.76 -18.48 -1.77
N GLY A 299 -10.33 -18.39 -0.50
CA GLY A 299 -9.35 -17.41 0.00
C GLY A 299 -7.93 -17.97 0.17
N ARG A 300 -7.70 -19.25 -0.15
CA ARG A 300 -6.38 -19.89 -0.08
C ARG A 300 -5.77 -20.01 -1.47
N ARG A 301 -5.21 -18.92 -2.00
CA ARG A 301 -4.17 -19.02 -3.02
C ARG A 301 -2.95 -18.27 -2.54
N TYR A 302 -2.18 -18.94 -1.69
CA TYR A 302 -0.76 -18.65 -1.56
C TYR A 302 -0.10 -19.00 -2.90
N CYS A 303 0.38 -18.01 -3.64
CA CYS A 303 1.27 -18.29 -4.76
C CYS A 303 2.66 -18.52 -4.17
N SER A 304 2.94 -19.76 -3.74
CA SER A 304 4.28 -20.20 -3.39
C SER A 304 5.13 -20.29 -4.67
N ARG A 305 5.64 -19.16 -5.16
CA ARG A 305 6.60 -19.15 -6.27
C ARG A 305 8.03 -19.29 -5.75
N TRP A 306 8.47 -20.55 -5.75
CA TRP A 306 9.81 -21.14 -5.89
C TRP A 306 11.03 -20.52 -5.20
N CYS A 307 11.69 -21.38 -4.42
CA CYS A 307 13.08 -21.33 -4.01
C CYS A 307 14.00 -21.34 -5.25
N LYS A 308 14.89 -20.36 -5.41
CA LYS A 308 16.08 -20.52 -6.25
C LYS A 308 17.23 -20.90 -5.34
N GLU A 309 17.62 -22.16 -5.35
CA GLU A 309 18.94 -22.56 -4.86
C GLU A 309 19.98 -21.86 -5.72
N ALA A 310 20.69 -20.90 -5.15
CA ALA A 310 21.90 -20.36 -5.73
C ALA A 310 23.04 -21.33 -5.42
N GLN A 311 23.03 -22.51 -6.03
CA GLN A 311 24.24 -23.30 -6.18
C GLN A 311 24.93 -22.87 -7.46
N GLY A 312 26.23 -22.59 -7.35
CA GLY A 312 27.05 -22.04 -8.42
C GLY A 312 27.22 -23.01 -9.57
N GLU A 313 26.29 -22.99 -10.51
CA GLU A 313 26.55 -23.40 -11.89
C GLU A 313 26.55 -22.15 -12.77
N THR A 314 27.74 -21.77 -13.21
CA THR A 314 27.95 -20.86 -14.32
C THR A 314 27.33 -21.47 -15.57
N HIS A 315 26.11 -21.06 -15.91
CA HIS A 315 25.65 -21.12 -17.29
C HIS A 315 25.55 -19.73 -17.88
N SER A 316 26.21 -19.62 -19.02
CA SER A 316 26.45 -18.44 -19.82
C SER A 316 25.20 -17.61 -20.08
N SER A 317 25.41 -16.30 -20.03
CA SER A 317 24.54 -15.27 -20.57
C SER A 317 24.19 -15.53 -22.03
N GLU A 318 23.06 -16.18 -22.31
CA GLU A 318 22.37 -16.19 -23.61
C GLU A 318 21.02 -16.89 -23.44
N ASP A 319 19.98 -16.19 -22.96
CA ASP A 319 18.56 -16.54 -23.20
C ASP A 319 17.59 -15.44 -22.73
N PHE A 320 17.95 -14.20 -23.07
CA PHE A 320 17.06 -13.04 -23.01
C PHE A 320 16.94 -12.39 -24.39
N ARG A 321 16.90 -13.18 -25.46
CA ARG A 321 16.60 -12.74 -26.83
C ARG A 321 16.13 -13.94 -27.65
N ASN A 322 14.91 -13.82 -28.19
CA ASN A 322 14.27 -14.71 -29.17
C ASN A 322 13.30 -15.74 -28.60
N GLY A 323 12.02 -15.48 -28.85
CA GLY A 323 10.95 -16.44 -28.63
C GLY A 323 9.60 -15.84 -28.96
N HIS A 324 9.43 -15.31 -30.18
CA HIS A 324 8.18 -15.35 -30.94
C HIS A 324 8.44 -14.93 -32.40
N GLN A 325 8.96 -15.86 -33.20
CA GLN A 325 8.68 -15.93 -34.63
C GLN A 325 8.47 -17.39 -35.03
N ARG A 326 7.20 -17.68 -35.41
CA ARG A 326 6.72 -18.66 -36.41
C ARG A 326 6.96 -20.16 -36.10
N ASN A 327 6.02 -21.08 -36.32
CA ASN A 327 4.86 -21.13 -37.24
C ASN A 327 3.53 -21.40 -36.53
#